data_AF-A0A4Q3F7U8-F1
#
_entry.id   AF-A0A4Q3F7U8-F1
#
_cell.length_a   1.000
_cell.length_b   1.000
_cell.length_c   1.000
_cell.angle_alpha   90.00
_cell.angle_beta   90.00
_cell.angle_gamma   90.00
#
_symmetry.space_group_name_H-M   'P 1'
#
loop_
_entity.id
_entity.type
_entity.pdbx_description
1 polymer ?
#
loop_
_entity_poly.entity_id
_entity_poly.type
_entity_poly.pdbx_seq_one_letter_code
_entity_poly.pdbx_strand_id
1 'polypeptide(L)'
;MIGLHFASFYNNKLTLIFCISFCWILNFHQVFSQEKAPVKTASDTAATIPDTLLFRIERAQNVITQINAHNKTGYNLAAIRMQLPEIKANISEIKEDVSGTSRIIEIKTLLSYQSILRGEQTQLAEWRKTLSGYNNELRQMSDQIISFSGDTLLSPAEKDTTGKQLYSKQLSDLKQNLQASGKTTTTTLDSVGAVLAEVSTVFFEINDLQTAINEHLKTSGQNALSKESPYLWSAPAVTTTTNLGQLFRTSYQGQNRILSYFISSTWDNRLLLIVFGVAFFIWVFRNFKVVNKVPANPKLTVLKFTYISRMPLLATLIVVLNLTPFFEPASPPFYIELIQLALLFALTLFFRTK
;
A
#
# COMPACT_ATOMS: atom_id res chain seq x y z
N MET A 1 23.95 61.00 4.62
CA MET A 1 25.17 61.23 5.42
C MET A 1 25.11 60.26 6.59
N ILE A 2 26.19 59.47 6.78
CA ILE A 2 26.45 58.45 7.82
C ILE A 2 25.80 57.08 7.58
N GLY A 3 26.66 56.07 7.42
CA GLY A 3 26.35 54.66 7.26
C GLY A 3 26.97 53.78 8.35
N LEU A 4 27.27 52.53 7.96
CA LEU A 4 27.89 51.37 8.66
C LEU A 4 26.89 50.36 9.25
N HIS A 5 26.74 49.17 8.66
CA HIS A 5 27.55 47.93 8.75
C HIS A 5 27.45 47.18 10.10
N PHE A 6 26.87 45.97 10.06
CA PHE A 6 27.29 44.76 10.81
C PHE A 6 26.50 43.56 10.25
N ALA A 7 27.09 42.77 9.33
CA ALA A 7 27.65 41.42 9.54
C ALA A 7 26.59 40.38 10.02
N SER A 8 26.15 39.40 9.22
CA SER A 8 26.89 38.23 8.66
C SER A 8 27.25 37.16 9.71
N PHE A 9 26.91 35.91 9.39
CA PHE A 9 27.54 34.64 9.84
C PHE A 9 27.09 33.95 11.15
N TYR A 10 26.13 33.00 11.03
CA TYR A 10 26.01 31.71 11.78
C TYR A 10 24.69 31.06 11.29
N ASN A 11 24.54 29.79 10.89
CA ASN A 11 25.35 28.60 11.06
C ASN A 11 24.84 27.52 10.05
N ASN A 12 25.51 27.37 8.91
CA ASN A 12 25.16 26.42 7.84
C ASN A 12 26.06 25.16 7.91
N LYS A 13 26.33 24.67 9.14
CA LYS A 13 27.30 23.59 9.42
C LYS A 13 26.68 22.32 10.05
N LEU A 14 25.35 22.25 10.20
CA LEU A 14 24.69 21.10 10.82
C LEU A 14 24.20 20.02 9.84
N THR A 15 24.13 20.33 8.53
CA THR A 15 23.63 19.42 7.50
C THR A 15 24.73 18.68 6.72
N LEU A 16 26.00 19.01 6.94
CA LEU A 16 27.14 18.40 6.22
C LEU A 16 27.88 17.32 7.02
N ILE A 17 27.55 17.14 8.30
CA ILE A 17 28.19 16.16 9.21
C ILE A 17 27.44 14.80 9.19
N PHE A 18 26.19 14.76 8.71
CA PHE A 18 25.40 13.52 8.65
C PHE A 18 25.66 12.68 7.39
N CYS A 19 26.27 13.24 6.34
CA CYS A 19 26.54 12.51 5.07
C CYS A 19 27.95 11.89 4.97
N ILE A 20 28.88 12.19 5.89
CA ILE A 20 30.25 11.66 5.85
C ILE A 20 30.44 10.44 6.78
N SER A 21 29.50 10.20 7.69
CA SER A 21 29.56 9.06 8.63
C SER A 21 29.00 7.73 8.06
N PHE A 22 28.43 7.73 6.85
CA PHE A 22 27.83 6.53 6.22
C PHE A 22 28.73 5.87 5.15
N CYS A 23 29.87 6.49 4.80
CA CYS A 23 30.77 5.99 3.74
C CYS A 23 32.05 5.29 4.24
N TRP A 24 32.22 5.06 5.55
CA TRP A 24 33.47 4.53 6.12
C TRP A 24 33.40 3.10 6.68
N ILE A 25 32.33 2.33 6.42
CA ILE A 25 32.17 0.96 6.98
C ILE A 25 32.22 -0.16 5.91
N LEU A 26 32.47 0.13 4.62
CA LEU A 26 32.45 -0.92 3.56
C LEU A 26 33.76 -1.09 2.79
N ASN A 27 34.92 -0.98 3.44
CA ASN A 27 36.17 -1.39 2.83
C ASN A 27 37.08 -2.04 3.88
N PHE A 28 37.05 -3.38 4.00
CA PHE A 28 38.22 -4.17 4.36
C PHE A 28 37.96 -5.69 4.19
N HIS A 29 38.85 -6.33 3.42
CA HIS A 29 39.10 -7.76 3.17
C HIS A 29 38.35 -8.45 2.02
N GLN A 30 38.97 -9.29 1.18
CA GLN A 30 40.36 -9.44 0.70
C GLN A 30 40.31 -10.37 -0.52
N VAL A 31 41.17 -10.14 -1.50
CA VAL A 31 41.44 -11.02 -2.64
C VAL A 31 42.52 -12.02 -2.25
N PHE A 32 42.36 -13.32 -2.55
CA PHE A 32 43.47 -14.20 -2.95
C PHE A 32 42.99 -15.46 -3.71
N SER A 33 43.31 -15.49 -5.00
CA SER A 33 43.79 -16.56 -5.90
C SER A 33 43.39 -18.04 -5.71
N GLN A 34 42.94 -18.68 -6.80
CA GLN A 34 43.68 -19.78 -7.45
C GLN A 34 43.13 -20.07 -8.86
N GLU A 35 43.95 -19.77 -9.87
CA GLU A 35 43.86 -20.36 -11.21
C GLU A 35 44.38 -21.80 -11.16
N LYS A 36 43.57 -22.76 -11.59
CA LYS A 36 44.01 -24.13 -11.89
C LYS A 36 43.45 -24.55 -13.24
N ALA A 37 44.31 -24.53 -14.25
CA ALA A 37 44.09 -25.23 -15.51
C ALA A 37 44.03 -26.76 -15.26
N PRO A 38 43.10 -27.50 -15.88
CA PRO A 38 43.17 -28.95 -15.86
C PRO A 38 44.05 -29.47 -17.00
N VAL A 39 45.12 -30.16 -16.60
CA VAL A 39 45.96 -31.03 -17.43
C VAL A 39 45.13 -32.18 -17.99
N LYS A 40 45.26 -32.46 -19.29
CA LYS A 40 44.75 -33.69 -19.92
C LYS A 40 45.68 -34.85 -19.61
N THR A 41 45.14 -35.93 -19.05
CA THR A 41 45.73 -37.28 -19.13
C THR A 41 44.64 -38.26 -19.52
N ALA A 42 44.92 -39.04 -20.56
CA ALA A 42 44.14 -40.19 -20.98
C ALA A 42 44.68 -41.44 -20.24
N SER A 43 43.80 -42.21 -19.59
CA SER A 43 43.74 -43.68 -19.73
C SER A 43 42.58 -44.27 -18.93
N ASP A 44 41.96 -45.27 -19.55
CA ASP A 44 41.33 -46.47 -18.96
C ASP A 44 39.85 -46.44 -18.53
N THR A 45 39.04 -46.72 -19.54
CA THR A 45 37.80 -47.49 -19.59
C THR A 45 37.71 -48.65 -18.57
N ALA A 46 37.35 -48.35 -17.32
CA ALA A 46 36.58 -49.24 -16.43
C ALA A 46 36.19 -48.46 -15.15
N ALA A 47 34.91 -48.46 -14.79
CA ALA A 47 34.36 -47.92 -13.52
C ALA A 47 34.14 -46.40 -13.37
N THR A 48 33.62 -45.70 -14.38
CA THR A 48 33.19 -44.27 -14.31
C THR A 48 31.81 -44.01 -13.64
N ILE A 49 31.22 -45.03 -13.02
CA ILE A 49 29.86 -44.97 -12.43
C ILE A 49 29.83 -44.42 -10.98
N PRO A 50 30.84 -44.62 -10.08
CA PRO A 50 30.75 -44.15 -8.70
C PRO A 50 30.72 -42.62 -8.57
N ASP A 51 31.58 -41.94 -9.32
CA ASP A 51 31.80 -40.49 -9.20
C ASP A 51 30.64 -39.68 -9.81
N THR A 52 30.02 -40.22 -10.87
CA THR A 52 28.91 -39.57 -11.56
C THR A 52 27.58 -39.75 -10.82
N LEU A 53 27.40 -40.86 -10.09
CA LEU A 53 26.19 -41.11 -9.28
C LEU A 53 26.19 -40.24 -8.02
N LEU A 54 27.33 -40.18 -7.31
CA LEU A 54 27.49 -39.34 -6.11
C LEU A 54 27.25 -37.87 -6.43
N PHE A 55 27.87 -37.34 -7.48
CA PHE A 55 27.67 -35.96 -7.93
C PHE A 55 26.19 -35.65 -8.25
N ARG A 56 25.45 -36.61 -8.83
CA ARG A 56 24.01 -36.44 -9.12
C ARG A 56 23.16 -36.46 -7.85
N ILE A 57 23.49 -37.32 -6.88
CA ILE A 57 22.82 -37.36 -5.58
C ILE A 57 23.03 -36.03 -4.85
N GLU A 58 24.27 -35.53 -4.79
CA GLU A 58 24.59 -34.24 -4.18
C GLU A 58 23.83 -33.09 -4.84
N ARG A 59 23.80 -33.07 -6.18
CA ARG A 59 23.04 -32.05 -6.92
C ARG A 59 21.54 -32.10 -6.60
N ALA A 60 20.95 -33.30 -6.54
CA ALA A 60 19.54 -33.46 -6.21
C ALA A 60 19.25 -33.04 -4.76
N GLN A 61 20.12 -33.39 -3.81
CA GLN A 61 20.01 -32.96 -2.40
C GLN A 61 20.11 -31.44 -2.25
N ASN A 62 21.03 -30.79 -2.98
CA ASN A 62 21.16 -29.34 -3.00
C ASN A 62 19.89 -28.66 -3.53
N VAL A 63 19.31 -29.17 -4.61
CA VAL A 63 18.05 -28.65 -5.17
C VAL A 63 16.89 -28.83 -4.19
N ILE A 64 16.73 -30.02 -3.59
CA ILE A 64 15.70 -30.26 -2.58
C ILE A 64 15.85 -29.32 -1.39
N THR A 65 17.08 -29.08 -0.94
CA THR A 65 17.36 -28.17 0.18
C THR A 65 16.97 -26.74 -0.16
N GLN A 66 17.30 -26.27 -1.36
CA GLN A 66 16.90 -24.95 -1.84
C GLN A 66 15.37 -24.83 -1.95
N ILE A 67 14.71 -25.81 -2.55
CA ILE A 67 13.24 -25.83 -2.69
C ILE A 67 12.56 -25.84 -1.32
N ASN A 68 13.06 -26.64 -0.38
CA ASN A 68 12.54 -26.68 0.98
C ASN A 68 12.79 -25.37 1.74
N ALA A 69 13.92 -24.71 1.53
CA ALA A 69 14.17 -23.38 2.08
C ALA A 69 13.17 -22.36 1.53
N HIS A 70 12.97 -22.32 0.21
CA HIS A 70 12.00 -21.43 -0.43
C HIS A 70 10.56 -21.67 0.04
N ASN A 71 10.12 -22.93 0.10
CA ASN A 71 8.81 -23.30 0.61
C ASN A 71 8.62 -22.92 2.09
N LYS A 72 9.69 -22.95 2.92
CA LYS A 72 9.64 -22.54 4.33
C LYS A 72 9.51 -21.02 4.50
N THR A 73 10.12 -20.22 3.63
CA THR A 73 10.03 -18.74 3.71
C THR A 73 8.61 -18.21 3.53
N GLY A 74 7.72 -18.99 2.89
CA GLY A 74 6.30 -18.67 2.76
C GLY A 74 6.02 -17.54 1.77
N TYR A 75 5.18 -17.80 0.76
CA TYR A 75 4.87 -16.86 -0.33
C TYR A 75 3.91 -15.71 0.05
N ASN A 76 3.85 -15.34 1.34
CA ASN A 76 2.97 -14.32 1.92
C ASN A 76 1.49 -14.36 1.45
N LEU A 77 0.99 -15.55 1.12
CA LEU A 77 -0.37 -15.73 0.58
C LEU A 77 -1.44 -15.40 1.62
N ALA A 78 -1.13 -15.57 2.91
CA ALA A 78 -2.06 -15.30 4.01
C ALA A 78 -2.43 -13.81 4.10
N ALA A 79 -1.45 -12.90 3.97
CA ALA A 79 -1.72 -11.47 4.02
C ALA A 79 -2.62 -11.03 2.85
N ILE A 80 -2.32 -11.50 1.63
CA ILE A 80 -3.12 -11.19 0.44
C ILE A 80 -4.55 -11.73 0.60
N ARG A 81 -4.70 -12.99 1.02
CA ARG A 81 -6.03 -13.60 1.25
C ARG A 81 -6.84 -12.91 2.34
N MET A 82 -6.18 -12.28 3.31
CA MET A 82 -6.84 -11.53 4.38
C MET A 82 -7.32 -10.15 3.91
N GLN A 83 -6.54 -9.47 3.07
CA GLN A 83 -6.84 -8.11 2.61
C GLN A 83 -7.71 -8.07 1.35
N LEU A 84 -7.63 -9.08 0.48
CA LEU A 84 -8.39 -9.13 -0.77
C LEU A 84 -9.92 -9.06 -0.58
N PRO A 85 -10.55 -9.71 0.42
CA PRO A 85 -11.98 -9.58 0.66
C PRO A 85 -12.42 -8.15 0.99
N GLU A 86 -11.55 -7.35 1.64
CA GLU A 86 -11.85 -5.95 1.96
C GLU A 86 -11.96 -5.11 0.68
N ILE A 87 -10.97 -5.25 -0.22
CA ILE A 87 -10.96 -4.60 -1.53
C ILE A 87 -12.19 -5.02 -2.35
N LYS A 88 -12.51 -6.32 -2.39
CA LYS A 88 -13.71 -6.83 -3.08
C LYS A 88 -15.00 -6.21 -2.55
N ALA A 89 -15.13 -6.08 -1.23
CA ALA A 89 -16.30 -5.45 -0.63
C ALA A 89 -16.41 -3.96 -1.01
N ASN A 90 -15.29 -3.22 -1.01
CA ASN A 90 -15.25 -1.81 -1.43
C ASN A 90 -15.68 -1.67 -2.90
N ILE A 91 -15.14 -2.51 -3.79
CA ILE A 91 -15.48 -2.52 -5.22
C ILE A 91 -16.95 -2.85 -5.45
N SER A 92 -17.49 -3.84 -4.73
CA SER A 92 -18.89 -4.23 -4.85
C SER A 92 -19.84 -3.09 -4.49
N GLU A 93 -19.52 -2.32 -3.44
CA GLU A 93 -20.31 -1.17 -3.00
C GLU A 93 -20.25 -0.02 -4.02
N ILE A 94 -19.05 0.29 -4.53
CA ILE A 94 -18.88 1.29 -5.59
C ILE A 94 -19.63 0.86 -6.86
N LYS A 95 -19.56 -0.43 -7.21
CA LYS A 95 -20.26 -0.98 -8.38
C LYS A 95 -21.77 -0.85 -8.24
N GLU A 96 -22.33 -1.14 -7.05
CA GLU A 96 -23.76 -0.99 -6.79
C GLU A 96 -24.19 0.47 -6.93
N ASP A 97 -23.42 1.41 -6.39
CA ASP A 97 -23.73 2.84 -6.48
C ASP A 97 -23.63 3.37 -7.92
N VAL A 98 -22.56 3.01 -8.65
CA VAL A 98 -22.34 3.42 -10.06
C VAL A 98 -23.34 2.78 -11.02
N SER A 99 -23.77 1.54 -10.78
CA SER A 99 -24.73 0.83 -11.65
C SER A 99 -26.19 1.17 -11.34
N GLY A 100 -26.46 1.77 -10.18
CA GLY A 100 -27.80 2.14 -9.72
C GLY A 100 -28.46 3.17 -10.64
N THR A 101 -29.33 2.71 -11.54
CA THR A 101 -29.93 3.47 -12.66
C THR A 101 -30.79 4.68 -12.25
N SER A 102 -31.07 4.89 -10.95
CA SER A 102 -32.01 5.94 -10.50
C SER A 102 -31.38 7.07 -9.67
N ARG A 103 -30.08 7.04 -9.38
CA ARG A 103 -29.42 8.12 -8.63
C ARG A 103 -28.52 8.95 -9.54
N ILE A 104 -28.75 10.26 -9.52
CA ILE A 104 -27.76 11.24 -9.96
C ILE A 104 -26.63 11.18 -8.93
N ILE A 105 -25.50 10.60 -9.31
CA ILE A 105 -24.31 10.53 -8.45
C ILE A 105 -23.61 11.89 -8.54
N GLU A 106 -23.32 12.49 -7.40
CA GLU A 106 -22.59 13.75 -7.33
C GLU A 106 -21.17 13.59 -7.90
N ILE A 107 -20.71 14.55 -8.72
CA ILE A 107 -19.37 14.56 -9.33
C ILE A 107 -18.27 14.36 -8.27
N LYS A 108 -18.39 14.97 -7.10
CA LYS A 108 -17.40 14.86 -6.02
C LYS A 108 -17.33 13.44 -5.44
N THR A 109 -18.45 12.73 -5.38
CA THR A 109 -18.50 11.30 -5.02
C THR A 109 -17.80 10.45 -6.07
N LEU A 110 -18.05 10.71 -7.36
CA LEU A 110 -17.37 10.02 -8.47
C LEU A 110 -15.85 10.23 -8.43
N LEU A 111 -15.37 11.45 -8.14
CA LEU A 111 -13.95 11.74 -7.98
C LEU A 111 -13.33 11.02 -6.77
N SER A 112 -14.07 10.93 -5.66
CA SER A 112 -13.64 10.16 -4.48
C SER A 112 -13.51 8.66 -4.83
N TYR A 113 -14.50 8.07 -5.50
CA TYR A 113 -14.42 6.68 -5.96
C TYR A 113 -13.24 6.44 -6.89
N GLN A 114 -12.99 7.35 -7.84
CA GLN A 114 -11.83 7.26 -8.72
C GLN A 114 -10.51 7.24 -7.93
N SER A 115 -10.39 8.05 -6.87
CA SER A 115 -9.20 8.05 -6.02
C SER A 115 -9.04 6.73 -5.26
N ILE A 116 -10.11 6.19 -4.69
CA ILE A 116 -10.11 4.90 -3.96
C ILE A 116 -9.70 3.77 -4.90
N LEU A 117 -10.38 3.66 -6.04
CA LEU A 117 -10.13 2.65 -7.05
C LEU A 117 -8.69 2.70 -7.59
N ARG A 118 -8.09 3.88 -7.73
CA ARG A 118 -6.68 4.02 -8.15
C ARG A 118 -5.71 3.50 -7.09
N GLY A 119 -6.00 3.74 -5.81
CA GLY A 119 -5.22 3.19 -4.69
C GLY A 119 -5.26 1.66 -4.68
N GLU A 120 -6.46 1.09 -4.74
CA GLU A 120 -6.66 -0.37 -4.77
C GLU A 120 -6.06 -1.02 -6.02
N GLN A 121 -6.19 -0.39 -7.19
CA GLN A 121 -5.56 -0.85 -8.44
C GLN A 121 -4.03 -0.95 -8.32
N THR A 122 -3.40 0.04 -7.67
CA THR A 122 -1.95 0.07 -7.47
C THR A 122 -1.51 -1.09 -6.58
N GLN A 123 -2.22 -1.32 -5.48
CA GLN A 123 -1.95 -2.43 -4.57
C GLN A 123 -2.13 -3.79 -5.25
N LEU A 124 -3.22 -3.98 -6.01
CA LEU A 124 -3.47 -5.21 -6.77
C LEU A 124 -2.41 -5.42 -7.86
N ALA A 125 -1.92 -4.36 -8.51
CA ALA A 125 -0.85 -4.47 -9.50
C ALA A 125 0.46 -4.98 -8.87
N GLU A 126 0.80 -4.49 -7.67
CA GLU A 126 1.97 -4.97 -6.91
C GLU A 126 1.82 -6.44 -6.50
N TRP A 127 0.64 -6.84 -6.01
CA TRP A 127 0.37 -8.24 -5.70
C TRP A 127 0.44 -9.14 -6.93
N ARG A 128 -0.13 -8.73 -8.07
CA ARG A 128 -0.03 -9.49 -9.33
C ARG A 128 1.41 -9.68 -9.77
N LYS A 129 2.23 -8.62 -9.69
CA LYS A 129 3.66 -8.71 -10.02
C LYS A 129 4.38 -9.70 -9.11
N THR A 130 4.13 -9.63 -7.81
CA THR A 130 4.74 -10.50 -6.80
C THR A 130 4.30 -11.97 -6.98
N LEU A 131 2.99 -12.20 -7.09
CA LEU A 131 2.41 -13.53 -7.30
C LEU A 131 2.84 -14.15 -8.64
N SER A 132 2.97 -13.35 -9.70
CA SER A 132 3.51 -13.81 -10.98
C SER A 132 4.97 -14.22 -10.85
N GLY A 133 5.77 -13.49 -10.06
CA GLY A 133 7.14 -13.89 -9.73
C GLY A 133 7.18 -15.25 -9.04
N TYR A 134 6.40 -15.41 -7.98
CA TYR A 134 6.29 -16.68 -7.24
C TYR A 134 5.81 -17.85 -8.11
N ASN A 135 4.82 -17.62 -8.98
CA ASN A 135 4.33 -18.63 -9.90
C ASN A 135 5.42 -19.11 -10.88
N ASN A 136 6.25 -18.19 -11.37
CA ASN A 136 7.36 -18.53 -12.26
C ASN A 136 8.46 -19.31 -11.52
N GLU A 137 8.83 -18.90 -10.31
CA GLU A 137 9.81 -19.61 -9.47
C GLU A 137 9.33 -21.03 -9.13
N LEU A 138 8.09 -21.18 -8.66
CA LEU A 138 7.50 -22.48 -8.33
C LEU A 138 7.42 -23.40 -9.55
N ARG A 139 7.15 -22.85 -10.74
CA ARG A 139 7.15 -23.62 -11.98
C ARG A 139 8.54 -24.14 -12.32
N GLN A 140 9.57 -23.30 -12.21
CA GLN A 140 10.96 -23.72 -12.41
C GLN A 140 11.37 -24.81 -11.41
N MET A 141 10.97 -24.69 -10.13
CA MET A 141 11.21 -25.72 -9.12
C MET A 141 10.48 -27.03 -9.44
N SER A 142 9.23 -26.94 -9.90
CA SER A 142 8.45 -28.11 -10.34
C SER A 142 9.12 -28.81 -11.52
N ASP A 143 9.57 -28.06 -12.53
CA ASP A 143 10.28 -28.60 -13.69
C ASP A 143 11.58 -29.30 -13.29
N GLN A 144 12.34 -28.71 -12.35
CA GLN A 144 13.53 -29.33 -11.78
C GLN A 144 13.19 -30.65 -11.08
N ILE A 145 12.17 -30.68 -10.21
CA ILE A 145 11.75 -31.91 -9.51
C ILE A 145 11.34 -32.99 -10.51
N ILE A 146 10.57 -32.65 -11.54
CA ILE A 146 10.17 -33.59 -12.59
C ILE A 146 11.40 -34.15 -13.31
N SER A 147 12.37 -33.29 -13.65
CA SER A 147 13.61 -33.72 -14.31
C SER A 147 14.44 -34.68 -13.47
N PHE A 148 14.54 -34.46 -12.15
CA PHE A 148 15.25 -35.37 -11.24
C PHE A 148 14.48 -36.66 -10.98
N SER A 149 13.14 -36.58 -10.93
CA SER A 149 12.27 -37.75 -10.74
C SER A 149 12.27 -38.69 -11.95
N GLY A 150 12.51 -38.15 -13.15
CA GLY A 150 12.65 -38.92 -14.39
C GLY A 150 14.05 -39.48 -14.66
N ASP A 151 15.07 -39.09 -13.89
CA ASP A 151 16.44 -39.58 -14.08
C ASP A 151 16.56 -41.05 -13.65
N THR A 152 16.70 -41.94 -14.62
CA THR A 152 16.80 -43.40 -14.42
C THR A 152 18.05 -43.81 -13.63
N LEU A 153 19.06 -42.93 -13.55
CA LEU A 153 20.26 -43.15 -12.73
C LEU A 153 19.98 -42.96 -11.24
N LEU A 154 19.07 -42.02 -10.90
CA LEU A 154 18.60 -41.76 -9.55
C LEU A 154 17.45 -42.70 -9.14
N SER A 155 16.92 -43.47 -10.09
CA SER A 155 15.99 -44.54 -9.77
C SER A 155 16.73 -45.71 -9.08
N PRO A 156 16.27 -46.15 -7.90
CA PRO A 156 16.70 -47.41 -7.30
C PRO A 156 16.17 -48.53 -8.21
N ALA A 157 16.96 -48.99 -9.17
CA ALA A 157 16.48 -49.83 -10.26
C ALA A 157 16.86 -51.31 -10.08
N GLU A 158 15.91 -52.14 -10.52
CA GLU A 158 15.83 -53.62 -10.47
C GLU A 158 16.96 -54.40 -11.17
N LYS A 159 17.92 -53.73 -11.82
CA LYS A 159 19.10 -54.37 -12.42
C LYS A 159 20.36 -53.83 -11.78
N ASP A 160 20.84 -54.68 -10.87
CA ASP A 160 21.84 -54.44 -9.84
C ASP A 160 23.22 -54.15 -10.43
N THR A 161 23.73 -52.95 -10.20
CA THR A 161 25.17 -52.67 -10.29
C THR A 161 25.66 -52.43 -8.86
N THR A 162 26.81 -52.99 -8.49
CA THR A 162 27.36 -52.98 -7.11
C THR A 162 27.38 -51.60 -6.46
N GLY A 163 27.50 -50.51 -7.25
CA GLY A 163 27.41 -49.13 -6.77
C GLY A 163 25.99 -48.67 -6.36
N LYS A 164 24.92 -49.14 -7.01
CA LYS A 164 23.53 -48.79 -6.64
C LYS A 164 23.09 -49.48 -5.35
N GLN A 165 23.57 -50.69 -5.07
CA GLN A 165 23.33 -51.36 -3.79
C GLN A 165 23.90 -50.58 -2.60
N LEU A 166 25.14 -50.07 -2.74
CA LEU A 166 25.83 -49.27 -1.71
C LEU A 166 25.07 -47.99 -1.34
N TYR A 167 24.40 -47.34 -2.30
CA TYR A 167 23.65 -46.09 -2.08
C TYR A 167 22.13 -46.26 -2.05
N SER A 168 21.62 -47.50 -2.00
CA SER A 168 20.19 -47.83 -2.08
C SER A 168 19.32 -47.06 -1.06
N LYS A 169 19.79 -46.96 0.19
CA LYS A 169 19.11 -46.18 1.23
C LYS A 169 19.04 -44.69 0.89
N GLN A 170 20.15 -44.10 0.45
CA GLN A 170 20.22 -42.68 0.09
C GLN A 170 19.33 -42.36 -1.12
N LEU A 171 19.27 -43.26 -2.10
CA LEU A 171 18.39 -43.13 -3.27
C LEU A 171 16.90 -43.24 -2.88
N SER A 172 16.57 -44.12 -1.92
CA SER A 172 15.21 -44.25 -1.39
C SER A 172 14.79 -42.98 -0.63
N ASP A 173 15.63 -42.47 0.27
CA ASP A 173 15.40 -41.24 1.01
C ASP A 173 15.27 -40.04 0.06
N LEU A 174 16.13 -39.96 -0.97
CA LEU A 174 16.08 -38.93 -2.00
C LEU A 174 14.75 -38.95 -2.76
N LYS A 175 14.28 -40.13 -3.17
CA LYS A 175 12.99 -40.30 -3.87
C LYS A 175 11.83 -39.84 -2.99
N GLN A 176 11.80 -40.21 -1.72
CA GLN A 176 10.74 -39.79 -0.80
C GLN A 176 10.76 -38.27 -0.60
N ASN A 177 11.94 -37.67 -0.43
CA ASN A 177 12.09 -36.22 -0.30
C ASN A 177 11.69 -35.46 -1.57
N LEU A 178 12.02 -35.97 -2.76
CA LEU A 178 11.58 -35.42 -4.05
C LEU A 178 10.05 -35.46 -4.18
N GLN A 179 9.42 -36.57 -3.82
CA GLN A 179 7.96 -36.71 -3.85
C GLN A 179 7.28 -35.74 -2.87
N ALA A 180 7.79 -35.64 -1.64
CA ALA A 180 7.26 -34.71 -0.64
C ALA A 180 7.43 -33.25 -1.09
N SER A 181 8.61 -32.89 -1.57
CA SER A 181 8.91 -31.53 -2.07
C SER A 181 8.07 -31.19 -3.30
N GLY A 182 7.89 -32.16 -4.21
CA GLY A 182 7.05 -32.02 -5.40
C GLY A 182 5.60 -31.76 -5.03
N LYS A 183 5.02 -32.59 -4.14
CA LYS A 183 3.65 -32.40 -3.66
C LYS A 183 3.43 -31.02 -3.05
N THR A 184 4.33 -30.58 -2.18
CA THR A 184 4.25 -29.25 -1.55
C THR A 184 4.38 -28.14 -2.58
N THR A 185 5.34 -28.26 -3.51
CA THR A 185 5.59 -27.25 -4.57
C THR A 185 4.38 -27.12 -5.49
N THR A 186 3.81 -28.23 -5.96
CA THR A 186 2.61 -28.22 -6.83
C THR A 186 1.40 -27.64 -6.09
N THR A 187 1.15 -28.05 -4.84
CA THR A 187 0.04 -27.51 -4.04
C THR A 187 0.17 -26.00 -3.82
N THR A 188 1.41 -25.53 -3.63
CA THR A 188 1.71 -24.12 -3.46
C THR A 188 1.56 -23.36 -4.78
N LEU A 189 2.01 -23.93 -5.90
CA LEU A 189 1.83 -23.39 -7.24
C LEU A 189 0.35 -23.20 -7.56
N ASP A 190 -0.48 -24.21 -7.29
CA ASP A 190 -1.93 -24.12 -7.49
C ASP A 190 -2.54 -23.03 -6.61
N SER A 191 -2.10 -22.93 -5.35
CA SER A 191 -2.56 -21.90 -4.42
C SER A 191 -2.18 -20.49 -4.85
N VAL A 192 -0.94 -20.28 -5.33
CA VAL A 192 -0.46 -19.00 -5.87
C VAL A 192 -1.23 -18.66 -7.15
N GLY A 193 -1.42 -19.64 -8.04
CA GLY A 193 -2.15 -19.48 -9.29
C GLY A 193 -3.61 -19.08 -9.06
N ALA A 194 -4.29 -19.70 -8.10
CA ALA A 194 -5.66 -19.36 -7.72
C ALA A 194 -5.77 -17.91 -7.20
N VAL A 195 -4.87 -17.51 -6.28
CA VAL A 195 -4.85 -16.14 -5.75
C VAL A 195 -4.50 -15.13 -6.84
N LEU A 196 -3.55 -15.45 -7.72
CA LEU A 196 -3.19 -14.59 -8.86
C LEU A 196 -4.37 -14.38 -9.81
N ALA A 197 -5.13 -15.43 -10.10
CA ALA A 197 -6.34 -15.35 -10.92
C ALA A 197 -7.38 -14.46 -10.24
N GLU A 198 -7.63 -14.68 -8.96
CA GLU A 198 -8.60 -13.91 -8.17
C GLU A 198 -8.24 -12.42 -8.10
N VAL A 199 -6.98 -12.09 -7.79
CA VAL A 199 -6.47 -10.70 -7.77
C VAL A 199 -6.56 -10.08 -9.16
N SER A 200 -6.32 -10.85 -10.23
CA SER A 200 -6.43 -10.35 -11.60
C SER A 200 -7.88 -10.05 -11.99
N THR A 201 -8.84 -10.87 -11.59
CA THR A 201 -10.27 -10.59 -11.80
C THR A 201 -10.67 -9.26 -11.15
N VAL A 202 -10.32 -9.07 -9.87
CA VAL A 202 -10.63 -7.84 -9.14
C VAL A 202 -9.95 -6.62 -9.77
N PHE A 203 -8.71 -6.77 -10.24
CA PHE A 203 -8.00 -5.71 -10.96
C PHE A 203 -8.74 -5.29 -12.25
N PHE A 204 -9.27 -6.24 -13.00
CA PHE A 204 -10.04 -5.93 -14.21
C PHE A 204 -11.39 -5.28 -13.88
N GLU A 205 -12.09 -5.75 -12.86
CA GLU A 205 -13.32 -5.12 -12.37
C GLU A 205 -13.10 -3.65 -11.99
N ILE A 206 -11.98 -3.31 -11.35
CA ILE A 206 -11.62 -1.91 -11.08
C ILE A 206 -11.42 -1.10 -12.36
N ASN A 207 -10.76 -1.65 -13.38
CA ASN A 207 -10.57 -0.93 -14.66
C ASN A 207 -11.90 -0.64 -15.35
N ASP A 208 -12.82 -1.60 -15.31
CA ASP A 208 -14.16 -1.45 -15.88
C ASP A 208 -14.94 -0.36 -15.12
N LEU A 209 -14.87 -0.36 -13.78
CA LEU A 209 -15.49 0.68 -12.95
C LEU A 209 -14.88 2.06 -13.17
N GLN A 210 -13.55 2.16 -13.27
CA GLN A 210 -12.90 3.43 -13.58
C GLN A 210 -13.36 3.96 -14.94
N THR A 211 -13.52 3.07 -15.93
CA THR A 211 -14.05 3.43 -17.25
C THR A 211 -15.49 3.93 -17.16
N ALA A 212 -16.35 3.23 -16.43
CA ALA A 212 -17.74 3.65 -16.19
C ALA A 212 -17.80 5.01 -15.50
N ILE A 213 -17.02 5.22 -14.42
CA ILE A 213 -16.95 6.49 -13.69
C ILE A 213 -16.48 7.62 -14.61
N ASN A 214 -15.46 7.38 -15.46
CA ASN A 214 -15.00 8.39 -16.41
C ASN A 214 -16.10 8.78 -17.42
N GLU A 215 -16.90 7.82 -17.88
CA GLU A 215 -18.03 8.10 -18.77
C GLU A 215 -19.14 8.88 -18.05
N HIS A 216 -19.44 8.53 -16.78
CA HIS A 216 -20.34 9.32 -15.94
C HIS A 216 -19.83 10.75 -15.74
N LEU A 217 -18.56 10.94 -15.41
CA LEU A 217 -17.94 12.27 -15.25
C LEU A 217 -18.01 13.09 -16.55
N LYS A 218 -17.78 12.46 -17.70
CA LYS A 218 -17.86 13.12 -19.01
C LYS A 218 -19.30 13.51 -19.33
N THR A 219 -20.26 12.61 -19.09
CA THR A 219 -21.69 12.86 -19.30
C THR A 219 -22.20 13.94 -18.37
N SER A 220 -21.83 13.91 -17.09
CA SER A 220 -22.12 14.97 -16.11
C SER A 220 -21.48 16.30 -16.53
N GLY A 221 -20.24 16.31 -17.03
CA GLY A 221 -19.61 17.54 -17.53
C GLY A 221 -20.33 18.15 -18.73
N GLN A 222 -20.85 17.32 -19.65
CA GLN A 222 -21.68 17.77 -20.77
C GLN A 222 -23.06 18.25 -20.31
N ASN A 223 -23.63 17.58 -19.31
CA ASN A 223 -24.94 17.86 -18.77
C ASN A 223 -24.94 18.91 -17.64
N ALA A 224 -23.78 19.39 -17.18
CA ALA A 224 -23.65 20.41 -16.14
C ALA A 224 -24.20 21.77 -16.57
N LEU A 225 -24.25 22.02 -17.89
CA LEU A 225 -24.95 23.17 -18.48
C LEU A 225 -26.43 22.87 -18.79
N SER A 226 -26.86 21.62 -18.59
CA SER A 226 -28.24 21.16 -18.78
C SER A 226 -28.93 20.94 -17.42
N LYS A 227 -30.23 20.66 -17.44
CA LYS A 227 -31.02 20.52 -16.22
C LYS A 227 -30.76 19.16 -15.54
N GLU A 228 -29.80 19.11 -14.62
CA GLU A 228 -29.41 17.87 -13.91
C GLU A 228 -30.46 17.33 -12.94
N SER A 229 -31.41 18.16 -12.47
CA SER A 229 -32.49 17.71 -11.58
C SER A 229 -33.82 18.36 -11.94
N PRO A 230 -34.95 17.63 -11.82
CA PRO A 230 -36.27 18.24 -11.81
C PRO A 230 -36.31 19.37 -10.77
N TYR A 231 -37.11 20.39 -11.01
CA TYR A 231 -37.30 21.43 -10.00
C TYR A 231 -37.86 20.81 -8.73
N LEU A 232 -37.52 21.37 -7.57
CA LEU A 232 -38.02 20.92 -6.26
C LEU A 232 -39.56 20.88 -6.22
N TRP A 233 -40.23 21.76 -6.98
CA TRP A 233 -41.69 21.83 -7.11
C TRP A 233 -42.29 20.92 -8.19
N SER A 234 -41.46 20.24 -8.98
CA SER A 234 -41.87 19.22 -9.96
C SER A 234 -41.58 17.80 -9.47
N ALA A 235 -41.39 17.62 -8.16
CA ALA A 235 -41.22 16.31 -7.57
C ALA A 235 -42.48 15.47 -7.86
N PRO A 236 -42.35 14.29 -8.52
CA PRO A 236 -43.48 13.41 -8.71
C PRO A 236 -44.10 13.08 -7.34
N ALA A 237 -45.42 13.09 -7.25
CA ALA A 237 -46.11 12.69 -6.03
C ALA A 237 -45.67 11.27 -5.69
N VAL A 238 -44.79 11.15 -4.69
CA VAL A 238 -44.20 9.88 -4.29
C VAL A 238 -45.32 9.06 -3.65
N THR A 239 -45.99 8.24 -4.45
CA THR A 239 -47.11 7.39 -4.04
C THR A 239 -46.66 6.17 -3.24
N THR A 240 -45.36 5.99 -3.05
CA THR A 240 -44.81 4.90 -2.25
C THR A 240 -44.27 5.47 -0.94
N THR A 241 -44.93 5.13 0.16
CA THR A 241 -44.47 5.24 1.54
C THR A 241 -43.26 4.33 1.81
N THR A 242 -42.31 4.26 0.88
CA THR A 242 -41.06 3.52 1.06
C THR A 242 -40.26 4.29 2.09
N ASN A 243 -40.27 3.77 3.32
CA ASN A 243 -39.55 4.23 4.50
C ASN A 243 -38.45 5.24 4.18
N LEU A 244 -38.72 6.53 4.42
CA LEU A 244 -37.70 7.58 4.38
C LEU A 244 -36.49 7.18 5.23
N GLY A 245 -36.71 6.51 6.37
CA GLY A 245 -35.65 5.97 7.21
C GLY A 245 -34.76 4.92 6.52
N GLN A 246 -35.32 4.14 5.58
CA GLN A 246 -34.57 3.17 4.79
C GLN A 246 -33.75 3.87 3.70
N LEU A 247 -34.31 4.90 3.04
CA LEU A 247 -33.57 5.76 2.11
C LEU A 247 -32.42 6.52 2.79
N PHE A 248 -32.64 7.06 3.99
CA PHE A 248 -31.59 7.67 4.81
C PHE A 248 -30.52 6.67 5.23
N ARG A 249 -30.93 5.48 5.69
CA ARG A 249 -29.99 4.43 6.12
C ARG A 249 -29.13 3.92 4.96
N THR A 250 -29.71 3.72 3.78
CA THR A 250 -28.96 3.29 2.58
C THR A 250 -28.04 4.39 2.06
N SER A 251 -28.44 5.67 2.12
CA SER A 251 -27.52 6.80 1.81
C SER A 251 -26.35 6.91 2.79
N TYR A 252 -26.55 6.60 4.07
CA TYR A 252 -25.52 6.74 5.10
C TYR A 252 -24.56 5.55 5.17
N GLN A 253 -25.04 4.34 4.89
CA GLN A 253 -24.22 3.12 4.93
C GLN A 253 -23.07 3.16 3.90
N GLY A 254 -23.36 3.61 2.67
CA GLY A 254 -22.34 3.82 1.63
C GLY A 254 -21.24 4.80 2.02
N GLN A 255 -21.61 5.86 2.74
CA GLN A 255 -20.70 6.95 3.05
C GLN A 255 -19.72 6.63 4.19
N ASN A 256 -20.11 5.78 5.14
CA ASN A 256 -19.25 5.48 6.30
C ASN A 256 -17.97 4.73 5.90
N ARG A 257 -18.05 3.86 4.88
CA ARG A 257 -16.90 3.07 4.42
C ARG A 257 -15.94 3.88 3.55
N ILE A 258 -16.49 4.74 2.69
CA ILE A 258 -15.73 5.76 1.95
C ILE A 258 -14.97 6.66 2.93
N LEU A 259 -15.63 7.09 4.01
CA LEU A 259 -15.04 7.93 5.05
C LEU A 259 -13.92 7.21 5.79
N SER A 260 -14.10 5.95 6.19
CA SER A 260 -13.07 5.20 6.92
C SER A 260 -11.84 4.95 6.05
N TYR A 261 -12.01 4.58 4.78
CA TYR A 261 -10.91 4.43 3.83
C TYR A 261 -10.19 5.76 3.60
N PHE A 262 -10.95 6.85 3.42
CA PHE A 262 -10.36 8.16 3.21
C PHE A 262 -9.55 8.64 4.42
N ILE A 263 -10.05 8.42 5.64
CA ILE A 263 -9.34 8.77 6.87
C ILE A 263 -8.06 7.95 7.04
N SER A 264 -8.06 6.66 6.70
CA SER A 264 -6.88 5.79 6.83
C SER A 264 -5.84 6.03 5.72
N SER A 265 -6.27 6.41 4.53
CA SER A 265 -5.40 6.62 3.37
C SER A 265 -4.72 8.01 3.39
N THR A 266 -5.39 9.04 3.92
CA THR A 266 -4.96 10.45 3.78
C THR A 266 -4.10 10.97 4.95
N TRP A 267 -3.52 10.08 5.77
CA TRP A 267 -2.72 10.48 6.95
C TRP A 267 -1.49 11.32 6.59
N ASP A 268 -0.88 11.10 5.42
CA ASP A 268 0.31 11.82 4.98
C ASP A 268 0.02 13.32 4.79
N ASN A 269 -1.06 13.66 4.08
CA ASN A 269 -1.47 15.05 3.87
C ASN A 269 -1.87 15.74 5.18
N ARG A 270 -2.44 15.00 6.14
CA ARG A 270 -2.84 15.52 7.46
C ARG A 270 -1.65 15.83 8.34
N LEU A 271 -0.53 15.14 8.18
CA LEU A 271 0.67 15.40 8.95
C LEU A 271 1.16 16.84 8.69
N LEU A 272 1.15 17.29 7.42
CA LEU A 272 1.49 18.67 7.08
C LEU A 272 0.52 19.67 7.72
N LEU A 273 -0.79 19.40 7.68
CA LEU A 273 -1.81 20.24 8.31
C LEU A 273 -1.61 20.34 9.84
N ILE A 274 -1.29 19.23 10.51
CA ILE A 274 -0.99 19.19 11.94
C ILE A 274 0.28 19.99 12.25
N VAL A 275 1.34 19.82 11.45
CA VAL A 275 2.59 20.59 11.60
C VAL A 275 2.31 22.08 11.45
N PHE A 276 1.51 22.47 10.46
CA PHE A 276 1.10 23.87 10.26
C PHE A 276 0.29 24.39 11.44
N GLY A 277 -0.68 23.61 11.94
CA GLY A 277 -1.47 23.95 13.12
C GLY A 277 -0.63 24.13 14.38
N VAL A 278 0.34 23.24 14.62
CA VAL A 278 1.28 23.34 15.75
C VAL A 278 2.19 24.55 15.59
N ALA A 279 2.73 24.80 14.40
CA ALA A 279 3.56 25.97 14.13
C ALA A 279 2.79 27.28 14.37
N PHE A 280 1.54 27.37 13.89
CA PHE A 280 0.66 28.50 14.13
C PHE A 280 0.36 28.67 15.62
N PHE A 281 0.03 27.58 16.33
CA PHE A 281 -0.21 27.61 17.78
C PHE A 281 1.01 28.14 18.55
N ILE A 282 2.19 27.60 18.28
CA ILE A 282 3.45 28.01 18.92
C ILE A 282 3.72 29.49 18.62
N TRP A 283 3.53 29.91 17.37
CA TRP A 283 3.73 31.30 16.97
C TRP A 283 2.79 32.24 17.73
N VAL A 284 1.48 31.99 17.74
CA VAL A 284 0.50 32.83 18.48
C VAL A 284 0.79 32.82 19.98
N PHE A 285 1.09 31.65 20.56
CA PHE A 285 1.39 31.52 21.99
C PHE A 285 2.66 32.27 22.40
N ARG A 286 3.72 32.20 21.58
CA ARG A 286 4.97 32.95 21.82
C ARG A 286 4.74 34.45 21.73
N ASN A 287 4.01 34.92 20.72
CA ASN A 287 3.68 36.34 20.56
C ASN A 287 2.86 36.85 21.75
N PHE A 288 1.84 36.11 22.19
CA PHE A 288 1.03 36.46 23.37
C PHE A 288 1.85 36.54 24.66
N LYS A 289 2.80 35.61 24.85
CA LYS A 289 3.69 35.60 26.03
C LYS A 289 4.67 36.77 26.03
N VAL A 290 5.14 37.21 24.85
CA VAL A 290 6.01 38.38 24.71
C VAL A 290 5.25 39.67 25.01
N VAL A 291 4.04 39.84 24.45
CA VAL A 291 3.21 41.04 24.66
C VAL A 291 2.81 41.21 26.14
N ASN A 292 2.49 40.13 26.86
CA ASN A 292 2.12 40.20 28.28
C ASN A 292 3.29 40.33 29.27
N LYS A 293 4.54 40.16 28.82
CA LYS A 293 5.72 40.30 29.68
C LYS A 293 6.28 41.71 29.74
N VAL A 294 5.93 42.57 28.79
CA VAL A 294 6.38 43.96 28.77
C VAL A 294 5.46 44.78 29.68
N PRO A 295 5.99 45.45 30.73
CA PRO A 295 5.17 46.31 31.58
C PRO A 295 4.50 47.39 30.73
N ALA A 296 3.16 47.41 30.78
CA ALA A 296 2.21 48.33 30.15
C ALA A 296 2.85 49.41 29.26
N ASN A 297 3.22 49.02 28.04
CA ASN A 297 3.60 50.00 27.03
C ASN A 297 2.31 50.77 26.65
N PRO A 298 2.21 52.09 26.87
CA PRO A 298 0.95 52.83 26.72
C PRO A 298 0.35 52.76 25.31
N LYS A 299 1.17 52.41 24.29
CA LYS A 299 0.73 52.15 22.91
C LYS A 299 -0.01 50.81 22.73
N LEU A 300 0.27 49.81 23.58
CA LEU A 300 -0.38 48.49 23.54
C LEU A 300 -1.71 48.48 24.29
N THR A 301 -1.89 49.37 25.27
CA THR A 301 -3.15 49.52 26.02
C THR A 301 -4.30 50.03 25.15
N VAL A 302 -3.99 50.74 24.05
CA VAL A 302 -4.98 51.20 23.07
C VAL A 302 -5.48 50.06 22.17
N LEU A 303 -4.64 49.05 21.92
CA LEU A 303 -5.05 47.82 21.24
C LEU A 303 -5.74 46.90 22.26
N LYS A 304 -7.06 47.02 22.40
CA LYS A 304 -7.88 46.04 23.12
C LYS A 304 -7.74 44.69 22.42
N PHE A 305 -6.83 43.83 22.91
CA PHE A 305 -6.63 42.47 22.38
C PHE A 305 -7.79 41.54 22.81
N THR A 306 -9.02 41.84 22.38
CA THR A 306 -10.23 41.02 22.65
C THR A 306 -10.20 39.69 21.89
N TYR A 307 -9.33 39.57 20.87
CA TYR A 307 -9.25 38.38 20.00
C TYR A 307 -8.13 37.39 20.31
N ILE A 308 -7.23 37.71 21.24
CA ILE A 308 -6.08 36.86 21.59
C ILE A 308 -6.22 36.42 23.04
N SER A 309 -6.55 35.13 23.26
CA SER A 309 -6.67 34.52 24.58
C SER A 309 -5.35 33.86 25.02
N ARG A 310 -5.24 33.57 26.33
CA ARG A 310 -4.06 32.93 26.94
C ARG A 310 -3.73 31.54 26.37
N MET A 311 -4.73 30.85 25.84
CA MET A 311 -4.57 29.61 25.08
C MET A 311 -5.32 29.76 23.76
N PRO A 312 -4.63 30.01 22.62
CA PRO A 312 -5.25 30.23 21.32
C PRO A 312 -5.69 28.90 20.66
N LEU A 313 -6.23 27.97 21.44
CA LEU A 313 -6.67 26.65 20.97
C LEU A 313 -7.82 26.78 19.97
N LEU A 314 -8.86 27.55 20.30
CA LEU A 314 -10.00 27.76 19.40
C LEU A 314 -9.60 28.53 18.14
N ALA A 315 -8.74 29.55 18.27
CA ALA A 315 -8.25 30.32 17.12
C ALA A 315 -7.41 29.45 16.16
N THR A 316 -6.55 28.59 16.71
CA THR A 316 -5.77 27.62 15.92
C THR A 316 -6.70 26.62 15.24
N LEU A 317 -7.69 26.10 15.97
CA LEU A 317 -8.65 25.12 15.44
C LEU A 317 -9.47 25.71 14.28
N ILE A 318 -9.93 26.96 14.39
CA ILE A 318 -10.64 27.67 13.32
C ILE A 318 -9.76 27.81 12.07
N VAL A 319 -8.49 28.20 12.23
CA VAL A 319 -7.55 28.36 11.11
C VAL A 319 -7.29 27.02 10.44
N VAL A 320 -7.01 25.97 11.23
CA VAL A 320 -6.74 24.62 10.72
C VAL A 320 -7.96 24.07 9.96
N LEU A 321 -9.17 24.16 10.54
CA LEU A 321 -10.41 23.69 9.92
C LEU A 321 -10.77 24.43 8.62
N ASN A 322 -10.45 25.72 8.51
CA ASN A 322 -10.62 26.47 7.26
C ASN A 322 -9.63 26.03 6.18
N LEU A 323 -8.44 25.59 6.59
CA LEU A 323 -7.39 25.18 5.67
C LEU A 323 -7.55 23.72 5.22
N THR A 324 -8.22 22.87 6.00
CA THR A 324 -8.37 21.43 5.70
C THR A 324 -8.88 21.14 4.27
N PRO A 325 -9.94 21.79 3.75
CA PRO A 325 -10.43 21.52 2.40
C PRO A 325 -9.40 21.81 1.29
N PHE A 326 -8.46 22.71 1.55
CA PHE A 326 -7.40 23.06 0.60
C PHE A 326 -6.33 21.97 0.49
N PHE A 327 -6.05 21.28 1.59
CA PHE A 327 -5.07 20.18 1.63
C PHE A 327 -5.66 18.83 1.19
N GLU A 328 -6.98 18.73 1.09
CA GLU A 328 -7.68 17.48 0.79
C GLU A 328 -8.73 17.64 -0.34
N PRO A 329 -8.32 17.96 -1.59
CA PRO A 329 -9.23 18.27 -2.70
C PRO A 329 -10.09 17.07 -3.15
N ALA A 330 -9.61 15.85 -2.95
CA ALA A 330 -10.32 14.61 -3.28
C ALA A 330 -11.18 14.05 -2.14
N SER A 331 -11.46 14.87 -1.11
CA SER A 331 -12.27 14.44 0.03
C SER A 331 -13.68 14.00 -0.38
N PRO A 332 -14.26 13.00 0.28
CA PRO A 332 -15.69 12.68 0.17
C PRO A 332 -16.56 13.90 0.55
N PRO A 333 -17.73 14.12 -0.07
CA PRO A 333 -18.65 15.20 0.29
C PRO A 333 -18.98 15.24 1.80
N PHE A 334 -19.37 14.08 2.34
CA PHE A 334 -19.71 13.92 3.75
C PHE A 334 -18.59 14.33 4.71
N TYR A 335 -17.31 14.08 4.35
CA TYR A 335 -16.18 14.49 5.17
C TYR A 335 -16.05 16.02 5.25
N ILE A 336 -16.27 16.72 4.12
CA ILE A 336 -16.25 18.18 4.09
C ILE A 336 -17.39 18.76 4.90
N GLU A 337 -18.58 18.16 4.83
CA GLU A 337 -19.72 18.57 5.67
C GLU A 337 -19.41 18.45 7.16
N LEU A 338 -18.76 17.35 7.58
CA LEU A 338 -18.31 17.17 8.97
C LEU A 338 -17.27 18.22 9.39
N ILE A 339 -16.32 18.57 8.53
CA ILE A 339 -15.37 19.66 8.80
C ILE A 339 -16.09 20.99 8.95
N GLN A 340 -17.04 21.30 8.07
CA GLN A 340 -17.81 22.54 8.11
C GLN A 340 -18.68 22.62 9.37
N LEU A 341 -19.29 21.51 9.78
CA LEU A 341 -20.05 21.42 11.03
C LEU A 341 -19.14 21.60 12.26
N ALA A 342 -17.95 20.99 12.25
CA ALA A 342 -16.96 21.19 13.30
C ALA A 342 -16.45 22.63 13.36
N LEU A 343 -16.27 23.28 12.21
CA LEU A 343 -15.90 24.69 12.11
C LEU A 343 -17.00 25.59 12.68
N LEU A 344 -18.27 25.31 12.35
CA LEU A 344 -19.42 26.04 12.88
C LEU A 344 -19.49 25.91 14.40
N PHE A 345 -19.26 24.72 14.94
CA PHE A 345 -19.20 24.49 16.38
C PHE A 345 -18.03 25.24 17.04
N ALA A 346 -16.84 25.20 16.44
CA ALA A 346 -15.66 25.92 16.92
C ALA A 346 -15.88 27.45 16.93
N LEU A 347 -16.50 28.00 15.88
CA LEU A 347 -16.88 29.41 15.81
C LEU A 347 -17.93 29.75 16.88
N THR A 348 -18.95 28.92 17.05
CA THR A 348 -20.00 29.13 18.05
C THR A 348 -19.41 29.18 19.46
N LEU A 349 -18.54 28.24 19.80
CA LEU A 349 -17.83 28.26 21.09
C LEU A 349 -16.91 29.47 21.23
N PHE A 350 -16.20 29.85 20.17
CA PHE A 350 -15.30 31.01 20.17
C PHE A 350 -16.05 32.33 20.42
N PHE A 351 -17.24 32.48 19.84
CA PHE A 351 -18.08 33.64 20.06
C PHE A 351 -18.84 33.60 21.39
N ARG A 352 -19.19 32.41 21.91
CA ARG A 352 -19.87 32.26 23.21
C ARG A 352 -18.95 32.42 24.42
N THR A 353 -17.67 32.09 24.28
CA THR A 353 -16.68 32.22 25.36
C THR A 353 -16.20 33.68 25.54
N LYS A 354 -16.75 34.61 24.76
CA LYS A 354 -16.50 36.05 24.79
C LYS A 354 -17.81 36.77 25.03
#